data_AF-A0A7V9V536-F1
#
_entry.id   AF-A0A7V9V536-F1
#
_cell.length_a   1.000
_cell.length_b   1.000
_cell.length_c   1.000
_cell.angle_alpha   90.00
_cell.angle_beta   90.00
_cell.angle_gamma   90.00
#
_symmetry.space_group_name_H-M   'P 1'
#
loop_
_entity.id
_entity.type
_entity.pdbx_description
1 polymer ?
#
loop_
_entity_poly.entity_id
_entity_poly.type
_entity_poly.pdbx_seq_one_letter_code
_entity_poly.pdbx_strand_id
1 'polypeptide(L)' 'MKTTLDIPDELMREVKIRAVHEHKKLKDTIAELLHRGIAASKTRRPKLPKPVKLRGGPITSEDIEAAIAWGRD' A
#
# COMPACT_ATOMS: atom_id res chain seq x y z
N MET A 1 -28.49 8.60 -1.98
CA MET A 1 -29.49 7.51 -1.98
C MET A 1 -29.23 6.62 -0.78
N LYS A 2 -30.26 6.00 -0.18
CA LYS A 2 -30.10 5.05 0.93
C LYS A 2 -30.13 3.63 0.37
N THR A 3 -29.11 2.86 0.68
CA THR A 3 -28.99 1.45 0.30
C THR A 3 -28.87 0.61 1.56
N THR A 4 -29.36 -0.63 1.49
CA THR A 4 -29.20 -1.64 2.54
C THR A 4 -28.33 -2.75 1.96
N LEU A 5 -27.31 -3.17 2.69
CA LEU A 5 -26.38 -4.23 2.31
C LEU A 5 -26.21 -5.15 3.51
N ASP A 6 -26.27 -6.45 3.29
CA ASP A 6 -25.94 -7.45 4.29
C ASP A 6 -24.41 -7.58 4.38
N ILE A 7 -23.88 -7.33 5.57
CA ILE A 7 -22.44 -7.33 5.85
C ILE A 7 -22.20 -8.25 7.05
N PRO A 8 -21.21 -9.16 6.99
CA PRO A 8 -20.83 -9.97 8.15
C PRO A 8 -20.50 -9.10 9.37
N ASP A 9 -20.94 -9.52 10.55
CA ASP A 9 -20.78 -8.76 11.79
C ASP A 9 -19.32 -8.44 12.12
N GLU A 10 -18.41 -9.37 11.84
CA GLU A 10 -16.98 -9.18 12.04
C GLU A 10 -16.44 -8.03 11.17
N LEU A 11 -16.81 -8.00 9.89
CA LEU A 11 -16.41 -6.94 8.98
C LEU A 11 -17.02 -5.58 9.41
N MET A 12 -18.28 -5.60 9.85
CA MET A 12 -18.95 -4.40 10.35
C MET A 12 -18.25 -3.86 11.62
N ARG A 13 -17.73 -4.74 12.49
CA ARG A 13 -16.96 -4.37 13.68
C ARG A 13 -15.64 -3.71 13.31
N GLU A 14 -14.89 -4.25 12.36
CA GLU A 14 -13.64 -3.65 11.89
C GLU A 14 -13.85 -2.25 11.31
N VAL A 15 -14.88 -2.08 10.50
CA VAL A 15 -15.22 -0.77 9.91
C VAL A 15 -15.59 0.24 11.00
N LYS A 16 -16.31 -0.18 12.04
CA LYS A 16 -16.62 0.68 13.20
C LYS A 16 -15.36 1.13 13.94
N ILE A 17 -14.44 0.20 14.23
CA ILE A 17 -13.17 0.51 14.89
C ILE A 17 -12.39 1.53 14.06
N ARG A 18 -12.31 1.33 12.75
CA ARG A 18 -11.65 2.27 11.84
C ARG A 18 -12.30 3.66 11.84
N ALA A 19 -13.63 3.73 11.82
CA ALA A 19 -14.36 4.99 11.88
C ALA A 19 -14.07 5.76 13.19
N VAL A 20 -13.98 5.05 14.31
CA VAL A 20 -13.60 5.63 15.61
C VAL A 20 -12.18 6.18 15.58
N HIS A 21 -11.21 5.38 15.11
CA HIS A 21 -9.80 5.80 15.02
C HIS A 21 -9.58 7.00 14.08
N GLU A 22 -10.34 7.07 12.98
CA GLU A 22 -10.24 8.17 12.02
C GLU A 22 -11.13 9.38 12.41
N HIS A 23 -11.85 9.33 13.53
CA HIS A 23 -12.83 10.34 13.95
C HIS A 23 -13.86 10.68 12.86
N LYS A 24 -14.26 9.70 12.06
CA LYS A 24 -15.19 9.84 10.94
C LYS A 24 -16.53 9.19 11.25
N LYS A 25 -17.59 9.65 10.58
CA LYS A 25 -18.88 8.95 10.64
C LYS A 25 -18.77 7.65 9.87
N LEU A 26 -19.42 6.61 10.40
CA LEU A 26 -19.43 5.28 9.81
C LEU A 26 -19.82 5.25 8.32
N LYS A 27 -20.84 6.03 7.94
CA LYS A 27 -21.30 6.15 6.55
C LYS A 27 -20.22 6.70 5.61
N ASP A 28 -19.40 7.62 6.10
CA ASP A 28 -18.36 8.29 5.32
C ASP A 28 -17.16 7.34 5.15
N THR A 29 -16.80 6.62 6.21
CA THR A 29 -15.82 5.53 6.16
C THR A 29 -16.23 4.43 5.19
N ILE A 30 -17.48 3.98 5.22
CA ILE A 30 -17.99 2.97 4.28
C ILE A 30 -17.92 3.47 2.84
N ALA A 31 -18.38 4.70 2.57
CA ALA A 31 -18.32 5.29 1.24
C ALA A 31 -16.87 5.36 0.72
N GLU A 32 -15.93 5.80 1.55
CA GLU A 32 -14.52 5.87 1.22
C GLU A 32 -13.91 4.49 0.93
N LEU A 33 -14.21 3.49 1.75
CA LEU A 33 -13.76 2.11 1.54
C LEU A 33 -14.30 1.53 0.23
N LEU A 34 -15.58 1.75 -0.08
CA LEU A 34 -16.18 1.31 -1.33
C LEU A 34 -15.54 2.01 -2.54
N HIS A 35 -15.31 3.33 -2.47
CA HIS A 35 -14.61 4.06 -3.52
C HIS A 35 -13.20 3.52 -3.77
N ARG A 36 -12.44 3.27 -2.69
CA ARG A 36 -11.09 2.71 -2.77
C ARG A 36 -11.12 1.29 -3.35
N GLY A 37 -12.07 0.45 -2.97
CA GLY A 37 -12.23 -0.90 -3.51
C GLY A 37 -12.53 -0.89 -5.02
N ILE A 38 -13.41 -0.01 -5.48
CA ILE A 38 -13.74 0.15 -6.90
C ILE A 38 -12.54 0.71 -7.69
N ALA A 39 -11.75 1.62 -7.10
CA ALA A 39 -10.56 2.15 -7.75
C ALA A 39 -9.43 1.10 -7.84
N ALA A 40 -9.26 0.29 -6.78
CA ALA A 40 -8.27 -0.78 -6.71
C ALA A 40 -8.54 -1.88 -7.74
N SER A 41 -9.81 -2.22 -8.00
CA SER A 41 -10.15 -3.21 -9.04
C SER A 41 -9.85 -2.72 -10.46
N LYS A 42 -9.87 -1.40 -10.69
CA LYS A 42 -9.56 -0.78 -11.99
C LYS A 42 -8.06 -0.60 -12.24
N THR A 43 -7.26 -0.50 -11.18
CA THR A 43 -5.81 -0.31 -11.32
C THR A 43 -5.13 -1.64 -11.57
N ARG A 44 -4.95 -1.98 -12.85
CA ARG A 44 -3.97 -3.00 -13.26
C ARG A 44 -2.62 -2.56 -12.69
N ARG A 45 -1.98 -3.41 -11.87
CA ARG A 45 -0.64 -3.13 -11.33
C ARG A 45 0.24 -2.60 -12.46
N PRO A 46 0.82 -1.38 -12.35
CA PRO A 46 1.68 -0.87 -13.40
C PRO A 46 2.78 -1.91 -13.64
N LYS A 47 3.05 -2.23 -14.91
CA LYS A 47 4.22 -3.03 -15.25
C LYS A 47 5.42 -2.18 -14.87
N LEU A 48 5.98 -2.43 -13.68
CA LEU A 48 7.24 -1.84 -13.29
C LEU A 48 8.28 -2.23 -14.35
N PRO A 49 9.12 -1.28 -14.80
CA PRO A 49 10.22 -1.63 -15.69
C PRO A 49 11.06 -2.71 -15.00
N LYS A 50 11.57 -3.65 -15.80
CA LYS A 50 12.48 -4.68 -15.27
C LYS A 50 13.64 -3.97 -14.59
N PRO A 51 13.99 -4.32 -13.34
CA PRO A 51 15.15 -3.73 -12.67
C PRO A 51 16.38 -3.83 -13.56
N VAL A 52 17.17 -2.74 -13.61
CA VAL A 52 18.45 -2.75 -14.32
C VAL A 52 19.33 -3.81 -13.66
N LYS A 53 19.68 -4.84 -14.41
CA LYS A 53 20.66 -5.83 -13.95
C LYS A 53 22.01 -5.14 -13.93
N LEU A 54 22.58 -4.94 -12.73
CA LEU A 54 23.96 -4.48 -12.59
C LEU A 54 24.89 -5.51 -13.25
N ARG A 55 25.85 -5.04 -14.04
CA ARG A 55 26.93 -5.89 -14.55
C ARG A 55 27.84 -6.23 -13.36
N GLY A 56 27.63 -7.39 -12.73
CA GLY A 56 28.45 -7.83 -11.59
C GLY A 56 27.71 -8.64 -10.53
N GLY A 57 26.36 -8.66 -10.56
CA GLY A 57 25.58 -9.31 -9.52
C GLY A 57 25.13 -8.34 -8.41
N PRO A 58 24.67 -8.84 -7.26
CA PRO A 58 24.31 -8.01 -6.11
C PRO A 58 25.53 -7.26 -5.59
N ILE A 59 25.37 -5.97 -5.26
CA ILE A 59 26.42 -5.20 -4.57
C ILE A 59 26.62 -5.80 -3.18
N THR A 60 27.85 -6.21 -2.87
CA THR A 60 28.20 -6.76 -1.55
C THR A 60 28.48 -5.64 -0.55
N SER A 61 28.44 -5.98 0.74
CA SER A 61 28.82 -5.04 1.79
C SER A 61 30.28 -4.60 1.64
N GLU A 62 31.15 -5.52 1.21
CA GLU A 62 32.56 -5.27 0.93
C GLU A 62 32.77 -4.27 -0.21
N ASP A 63 31.98 -4.37 -1.28
CA ASP A 63 32.02 -3.41 -2.41
C ASP A 63 31.65 -1.99 -1.95
N ILE A 64 30.70 -1.88 -1.02
CA ILE A 64 30.26 -0.59 -0.46
C ILE A 64 31.38 0.04 0.37
N GLU A 65 31.99 -0.72 1.27
CA GLU A 65 33.09 -0.24 2.11
C GLU A 65 34.31 0.18 1.28
N ALA A 66 34.66 -0.60 0.25
CA ALA A 66 35.75 -0.27 -0.66
C ALA A 66 35.49 1.04 -1.43
N ALA A 67 34.25 1.27 -1.88
CA ALA A 67 33.86 2.51 -2.56
C ALA A 67 33.89 3.73 -1.64
N ILE A 68 33.51 3.57 -0.37
CA ILE A 68 33.59 4.63 0.65
C ILE A 68 35.06 4.98 0.92
N ALA A 69 35.93 3.98 1.05
CA ALA A 69 37.36 4.19 1.27
C ALA A 69 38.01 4.93 0.09
N TRP A 70 37.71 4.51 -1.15
CA TRP A 70 38.22 5.17 -2.35
C TRP A 70 37.82 6.65 -2.47
N GLY A 71 36.59 7.01 -2.07
CA GLY A 71 36.11 8.39 -2.13
C GLY A 71 36.61 9.31 -1.02
N ARG A 72 37.43 8.81 -0.09
CA ARG A 72 37.97 9.56 1.06
C ARG A 72 39.42 10.02 0.87
N ASP A 73 40.12 9.47 -0.12
CA ASP A 73 41.41 9.95 -0.63
C ASP A 73 41.24 11.11 -1.62
#